data_AF-A0A1Y0VQL9-F1
#
_entry.id   AF-A0A1Y0VQL9-F1
#
_cell.length_a   1.000
_cell.length_b   1.000
_cell.length_c   1.000
_cell.angle_alpha   90.00
_cell.angle_beta   90.00
_cell.angle_gamma   90.00
#
_symmetry.space_group_name_H-M   'P 1'
#
loop_
_entity.id
_entity.type
_entity.pdbx_description
1 polymer ?
#
loop_
_entity_poly.entity_id
_entity_poly.type
_entity_poly.pdbx_seq_one_letter_code
_entity_poly.pdbx_strand_id
1 'polypeptide(L)' 'MILMLLFFLAHLIYPLTTPAMLLDFKAAGGILMLASGFRIVQIKMFPMADMIPIMIVVMPISWFWTTIILPLL' A
#
# COMPACT_ATOMS: atom_id res chain seq x y z
N MET A 1 4.05 -17.21 -15.28
CA MET A 1 2.63 -17.41 -14.89
C MET A 1 2.20 -16.49 -13.75
N ILE A 2 2.88 -16.44 -12.59
CA ILE A 2 2.49 -15.60 -11.43
C ILE A 2 2.30 -14.11 -11.77
N LEU A 3 3.22 -13.48 -12.50
CA LEU A 3 3.13 -12.05 -12.86
C LEU A 3 1.94 -11.75 -13.78
N MET A 4 1.57 -12.72 -14.62
CA MET A 4 0.45 -12.63 -15.55
C MET A 4 -0.89 -12.67 -14.80
N LEU A 5 -0.99 -13.55 -13.79
CA LEU A 5 -2.12 -13.62 -12.87
C LEU A 5 -2.26 -12.30 -12.07
N LEU A 6 -1.15 -11.80 -11.53
CA LEU A 6 -1.13 -10.54 -10.80
C LEU A 6 -1.54 -9.34 -11.67
N PHE A 7 -1.12 -9.32 -12.94
CA PHE A 7 -1.52 -8.29 -13.90
C PHE A 7 -3.03 -8.26 -14.13
N PHE A 8 -3.66 -9.43 -14.28
CA PHE A 8 -5.10 -9.53 -14.44
C PHE A 8 -5.85 -9.10 -13.17
N LEU A 9 -5.34 -9.50 -12.00
CA LEU A 9 -5.89 -9.12 -10.70
C LEU A 9 -5.78 -7.61 -10.46
N ALA A 10 -4.66 -7.00 -10.85
CA ALA A 10 -4.47 -5.55 -10.79
C ALA A 10 -5.51 -4.83 -11.67
N HIS A 11 -5.82 -5.35 -12.86
CA HIS A 11 -6.84 -4.78 -13.73
C HIS A 11 -8.25 -4.82 -13.12
N LEU A 12 -8.53 -5.79 -12.25
CA LEU A 12 -9.79 -5.89 -11.50
C LEU A 12 -9.83 -4.92 -10.31
N ILE A 13 -8.70 -4.72 -9.62
CA ILE A 13 -8.60 -3.89 -8.40
C ILE A 13 -8.50 -2.41 -8.74
N TYR A 14 -7.77 -2.05 -9.80
CA TYR A 14 -7.52 -0.68 -10.22
C TYR A 14 -8.79 0.18 -10.45
N PRO A 15 -9.88 -0.32 -11.09
CA PRO A 15 -11.12 0.44 -11.25
C PRO A 15 -11.92 0.60 -9.94
N LEU A 16 -11.67 -0.21 -8.91
CA LEU A 16 -12.29 -0.05 -7.58
C LEU A 16 -11.50 0.88 -6.66
N THR A 17 -10.22 1.12 -6.94
CA THR A 17 -9.37 2.04 -6.17
C THR A 17 -9.52 3.49 -6.65
N THR A 18 -9.77 4.40 -5.73
CA THR A 18 -9.79 5.85 -5.99
C THR A 18 -8.37 6.43 -6.10
N PRO A 19 -8.17 7.59 -6.77
CA PRO A 19 -6.84 8.19 -6.91
C PRO A 19 -6.18 8.54 -5.56
N ALA A 20 -6.97 8.88 -4.54
CA ALA A 20 -6.50 9.13 -3.18
C ALA A 20 -5.94 7.85 -2.53
N MET A 21 -6.66 6.75 -2.61
CA MET A 21 -6.24 5.45 -2.08
C MET A 21 -4.95 4.93 -2.73
N LEU A 22 -4.76 5.16 -4.03
CA LEU A 22 -3.51 4.84 -4.72
C LEU A 22 -2.33 5.70 -4.23
N LEU A 23 -2.57 6.97 -3.93
CA LEU A 23 -1.57 7.88 -3.35
C LEU A 23 -1.13 7.41 -1.96
N ASP A 24 -2.07 7.03 -1.11
CA ASP A 24 -1.79 6.51 0.24
C ASP A 24 -0.98 5.21 0.18
N PHE A 25 -1.35 4.30 -0.72
CA PHE A 25 -0.61 3.05 -0.96
C PHE A 25 0.83 3.31 -1.44
N LYS A 26 1.01 4.28 -2.35
CA LYS A 26 2.35 4.68 -2.83
C LYS A 26 3.18 5.31 -1.72
N ALA A 27 2.59 6.16 -0.88
CA ALA A 27 3.27 6.78 0.25
C ALA A 27 3.73 5.72 1.27
N ALA A 28 2.83 4.81 1.67
CA ALA A 28 3.16 3.70 2.56
C ALA A 28 4.25 2.78 1.98
N GLY A 29 4.13 2.43 0.69
CA GLY A 29 5.14 1.64 -0.03
C GLY A 29 6.51 2.32 -0.09
N GLY A 30 6.54 3.64 -0.31
CA GLY A 30 7.77 4.44 -0.29
C GLY A 30 8.47 4.40 1.08
N ILE A 31 7.72 4.51 2.17
CA ILE A 31 8.27 4.41 3.54
C ILE A 31 8.86 3.02 3.78
N LEU A 32 8.17 1.96 3.33
CA LEU A 32 8.69 0.58 3.43
C LEU A 32 9.98 0.40 2.62
N MET A 33 10.07 0.98 1.42
CA MET A 33 11.29 0.94 0.62
C MET A 33 12.45 1.66 1.30
N LEU A 34 12.20 2.82 1.93
CA LEU A 34 13.22 3.52 2.73
C LEU A 34 13.67 2.69 3.93
N ALA A 35 12.72 2.11 4.67
CA ALA A 35 13.02 1.23 5.79
C ALA A 35 13.86 0.01 5.33
N SER A 36 13.52 -0.58 4.18
CA SER A 36 14.28 -1.68 3.56
C SER A 36 15.70 -1.24 3.21
N GLY A 37 15.87 -0.04 2.64
CA GLY A 37 17.18 0.56 2.39
C GLY A 37 18.04 0.64 3.66
N PHE A 38 17.47 1.14 4.77
CA PHE A 38 18.18 1.16 6.07
C PHE A 38 18.56 -0.24 6.57
N ARG A 39 17.72 -1.25 6.31
CA ARG A 39 18.03 -2.66 6.62
C ARG A 39 19.15 -3.21 5.73
N ILE A 40 19.17 -2.90 4.44
CA ILE A 40 20.21 -3.37 3.51
C ILE A 40 21.59 -2.85 3.95
N VAL A 41 21.66 -1.59 4.39
CA VAL A 41 22.88 -0.96 4.92
C VAL A 41 23.16 -1.39 6.38
N GLN A 42 22.31 -2.24 6.97
CA GLN A 42 22.47 -2.80 8.33
C GLN A 42 22.55 -1.76 9.47
N ILE A 43 22.04 -0.54 9.25
CA ILE A 43 22.03 0.53 10.29
C ILE A 43 21.07 0.17 11.43
N LYS A 44 19.93 -0.43 11.09
CA LYS A 44 18.94 -0.95 12.04
C LYS A 44 18.18 -2.09 11.39
N MET A 45 18.13 -3.24 12.05
CA MET A 45 17.35 -4.38 11.57
C MET A 45 15.87 -4.15 11.84
N PHE A 46 15.17 -3.59 10.86
CA PHE A 46 13.72 -3.50 10.88
C PHE A 46 13.11 -4.78 10.31
N PRO A 47 12.10 -5.38 10.97
CA PRO A 47 11.41 -6.56 10.45
C PRO A 47 10.48 -6.18 9.29
N MET A 48 11.02 -6.12 8.07
CA MET A 48 10.26 -5.72 6.87
C MET A 48 9.00 -6.54 6.66
N ALA A 49 9.09 -7.86 6.90
CA ALA A 49 7.97 -8.77 6.70
C ALA A 49 6.78 -8.42 7.60
N ASP A 50 7.03 -8.01 8.84
CA ASP A 50 5.99 -7.57 9.78
C ASP A 50 5.44 -6.18 9.46
N MET A 51 6.12 -5.42 8.58
CA MET A 51 5.68 -4.10 8.13
C MET A 51 4.82 -4.15 6.85
N ILE A 52 4.93 -5.19 6.01
CA ILE A 52 4.07 -5.40 4.82
C ILE A 52 2.55 -5.40 5.13
N PRO A 53 2.06 -5.93 6.26
CA PRO A 53 0.64 -5.88 6.62
C PRO A 53 0.04 -4.47 6.56
N ILE A 54 0.84 -3.42 6.78
CA ILE A 54 0.38 -2.03 6.68
C ILE A 54 -0.15 -1.70 5.28
N MET A 55 0.35 -2.35 4.22
CA MET A 55 -0.11 -2.14 2.85
C MET A 55 -1.49 -2.73 2.59
N ILE A 56 -1.87 -3.78 3.33
CA ILE A 56 -3.22 -4.36 3.28
C ILE A 56 -4.18 -3.51 4.11
N VAL A 57 -3.69 -2.93 5.21
CA VAL A 57 -4.48 -2.12 6.14
C VAL A 57 -4.72 -0.69 5.63
N VAL A 58 -3.78 -0.11 4.87
CA VAL A 58 -3.95 1.25 4.32
C VAL A 58 -5.11 1.31 3.32
N MET A 59 -5.34 0.25 2.54
CA MET A 59 -6.45 0.16 1.59
C MET A 59 -7.83 0.36 2.25
N PRO A 60 -8.30 -0.46 3.21
CA PRO A 60 -9.61 -0.27 3.84
C PRO A 60 -9.72 1.04 4.62
N ILE A 61 -8.62 1.55 5.19
CA ILE A 61 -8.60 2.85 5.88
C ILE A 61 -8.86 3.99 4.87
N SER A 62 -8.14 4.00 3.75
CA SER A 62 -8.36 4.98 2.68
C SER A 62 -9.75 4.84 2.06
N TRP A 63 -10.27 3.62 1.92
CA TRP A 63 -11.65 3.41 1.46
C TRP A 63 -12.65 4.07 2.41
N PHE A 64 -12.55 3.77 3.71
CA PHE A 64 -13.40 4.36 4.75
C PHE A 64 -13.32 5.89 4.75
N TRP A 65 -12.13 6.45 4.57
CA TRP A 65 -11.94 7.90 4.46
C TRP A 65 -12.62 8.50 3.21
N THR A 66 -12.48 7.85 2.05
CA THR A 66 -13.06 8.33 0.79
C THR A 66 -14.57 8.15 0.69
N THR A 67 -15.12 7.11 1.33
CA THR A 67 -16.56 6.78 1.25
C THR A 67 -17.37 7.42 2.37
N ILE A 68 -16.78 7.65 3.55
CA ILE A 68 -17.53 8.15 4.73
C ILE A 68 -17.11 9.54 5.16
N ILE A 69 -15.81 9.84 5.25
CA ILE A 69 -15.33 11.14 5.75
C ILE A 69 -15.41 12.23 4.67
N LEU A 70 -14.91 11.95 3.46
CA LEU A 70 -14.90 12.92 2.36
C LEU A 70 -16.28 13.47 1.95
N PRO A 71 -17.38 12.69 1.92
CA PRO A 71 -18.71 13.26 1.63
C PRO A 71 -19.38 13.95 2.84
N LEU A 72 -18.82 13.83 4.04
CA LEU A 72 -19.33 14.45 5.26
C LEU A 72 -18.66 15.79 5.59
N LEU A 73 -17.53 16.09 4.93
CA LEU A 73 -16.75 17.33 5.03
C LEU A 73 -17.12 18.29 3.89
#